data_AF-A0A925RM10-F1
#
_entry.id   AF-A0A925RM10-F1
#
_cell.length_a   1.000
_cell.length_b   1.000
_cell.length_c   1.000
_cell.angle_alpha   90.00
_cell.angle_beta   90.00
_cell.angle_gamma   90.00
#
_symmetry.space_group_name_H-M   'P 1'
#
loop_
_entity.id
_entity.type
_entity.pdbx_description
1 polymer ?
#
loop_
_entity_poly.entity_id
_entity_poly.type
_entity_poly.pdbx_seq_one_letter_code
_entity_poly.pdbx_strand_id
1 'polypeptide(L)'
;MRFAVLVAVVLGACANGNRDTPDAGVPTDAGNDASAPSDAPVVVIPACGDVTCDVVFVALSGDDGAAGTKAAPVRTIAAAITKAAAANPVRAVFVQAGAYEEAIEMADGVSIFGGFDTTWTRVASATTEIIAPSPAVVFDDLAASTALDGLTIKSADATEAGTSSVAVVVTGSPKVELRGVTLLPGRGANGVSGTDGTNGGIGLAGGVGKKGVERSTSIGCDNDPLPAV
;
A
#
# COMPACT_ATOMS: atom_id res chain seq x y z
N MET A 1 17.41 2.22 -56.74
CA MET A 1 16.58 1.69 -55.63
C MET A 1 17.07 2.26 -54.31
N ARG A 2 16.45 3.33 -53.79
CA ARG A 2 16.43 3.68 -52.36
C ARG A 2 15.18 4.53 -52.11
N PHE A 3 14.09 3.89 -51.70
CA PHE A 3 12.88 4.56 -51.23
C PHE A 3 13.10 4.93 -49.77
N ALA A 4 13.04 6.22 -49.44
CA ALA A 4 12.98 6.70 -48.07
C ALA A 4 11.52 6.71 -47.64
N VAL A 5 11.14 5.80 -46.75
CA VAL A 5 9.83 5.78 -46.09
C VAL A 5 9.91 6.75 -44.92
N LEU A 6 9.09 7.79 -44.95
CA LEU A 6 8.97 8.78 -43.89
C LEU A 6 7.79 8.38 -43.01
N VAL A 7 8.07 7.80 -41.83
CA VAL A 7 7.04 7.43 -40.85
C VAL A 7 6.81 8.63 -39.94
N ALA A 8 5.66 9.28 -40.10
CA ALA A 8 5.18 10.28 -39.16
C ALA A 8 4.44 9.56 -38.02
N VAL A 9 5.02 9.56 -36.82
CA VAL A 9 4.35 9.10 -35.60
C VAL A 9 3.62 10.29 -34.99
N VAL A 10 2.29 10.28 -35.06
CA VAL A 10 1.44 11.24 -34.34
C VAL A 10 1.24 10.68 -32.93
N LEU A 11 1.89 11.29 -31.93
CA LEU A 11 1.51 11.10 -30.53
C LEU A 11 0.22 11.88 -30.25
N GLY A 12 -0.90 11.17 -30.18
CA GLY A 12 -2.12 11.70 -29.58
C GLY A 12 -1.97 11.71 -28.06
N ALA A 13 -1.74 12.90 -27.49
CA ALA A 13 -1.89 13.11 -26.06
C ALA A 13 -3.38 13.21 -25.71
N CYS A 14 -3.88 12.24 -24.94
CA CYS A 14 -5.15 12.39 -24.23
C CYS A 14 -4.85 12.87 -22.82
N ALA A 15 -4.69 14.18 -22.64
CA ALA A 15 -4.90 14.79 -21.33
C ALA A 15 -6.41 15.04 -21.20
N ASN A 16 -7.07 14.38 -20.26
CA ASN A 16 -8.40 14.77 -19.83
C ASN A 16 -8.41 14.88 -18.31
N GLY A 17 -8.05 16.06 -17.81
CA GLY A 17 -8.34 16.45 -16.44
C GLY A 17 -9.76 17.00 -16.38
N ASN A 18 -10.67 16.28 -15.74
CA ASN A 18 -11.90 16.87 -15.24
C ASN A 18 -11.99 16.58 -13.74
N ARG A 19 -11.65 17.59 -12.94
CA ARG A 19 -12.07 17.69 -11.55
C ARG A 19 -13.47 18.30 -11.54
N ASP A 20 -14.25 17.91 -10.53
CA ASP A 20 -15.53 18.48 -10.10
C ASP A 20 -16.81 17.79 -10.59
N THR A 21 -17.06 16.60 -10.04
CA THR A 21 -18.39 16.23 -9.51
C THR A 21 -18.21 15.34 -8.27
N PRO A 22 -18.76 15.67 -7.09
CA PRO A 22 -18.92 14.69 -6.03
C PRO A 22 -20.05 13.74 -6.44
N ASP A 23 -19.71 12.67 -7.14
CA ASP A 23 -20.65 11.59 -7.37
C ASP A 23 -20.79 10.81 -6.05
N ALA A 24 -21.74 11.27 -5.24
CA ALA A 24 -22.39 10.48 -4.22
C ALA A 24 -23.25 9.41 -4.91
N GLY A 25 -22.59 8.46 -5.55
CA GLY A 25 -23.15 7.18 -5.95
C GLY A 25 -22.59 6.14 -4.99
N VAL A 26 -23.35 5.80 -3.95
CA VAL A 26 -23.13 4.56 -3.21
C VAL A 26 -23.36 3.42 -4.21
N PRO A 27 -22.34 2.64 -4.62
CA PRO A 27 -22.64 1.36 -5.20
C PRO A 27 -23.15 0.52 -4.03
N THR A 28 -24.46 0.28 -3.98
CA THR A 28 -24.98 -0.86 -3.25
C THR A 28 -24.48 -2.08 -4.01
N ASP A 29 -23.26 -2.49 -3.67
CA ASP A 29 -22.76 -3.82 -3.98
C ASP A 29 -23.57 -4.80 -3.13
N ALA A 30 -24.78 -5.06 -3.60
CA ALA A 30 -25.50 -6.28 -3.29
C ALA A 30 -24.96 -7.40 -4.22
N GLY A 31 -23.63 -7.48 -4.33
CA GLY A 31 -22.95 -8.71 -4.63
C GLY A 31 -23.22 -9.64 -3.46
N ASN A 32 -24.00 -10.67 -3.75
CA ASN A 32 -23.93 -11.96 -3.11
C ASN A 32 -22.50 -12.27 -2.61
N ASP A 33 -22.25 -11.90 -1.35
CA ASP A 33 -21.21 -12.48 -0.50
C ASP A 33 -21.57 -13.96 -0.33
N ALA A 34 -21.31 -14.73 -1.39
CA ALA A 34 -21.12 -16.14 -1.31
C ALA A 34 -19.90 -16.29 -0.41
N SER A 35 -20.19 -16.55 0.87
CA SER A 35 -19.25 -16.90 1.91
C SER A 35 -18.06 -17.62 1.28
N ALA A 36 -16.90 -16.97 1.31
CA ALA A 36 -15.65 -17.69 1.09
C ALA A 36 -15.74 -18.96 1.97
N PRO A 37 -15.56 -20.16 1.41
CA PRO A 37 -15.66 -21.37 2.21
C PRO A 37 -14.67 -21.23 3.36
N SER A 38 -15.19 -21.19 4.58
CA SER A 38 -14.44 -21.09 5.83
C SER A 38 -13.72 -22.40 6.16
N ASP A 39 -13.17 -23.06 5.14
CA ASP A 39 -12.39 -24.29 5.21
C ASP A 39 -10.89 -23.99 5.15
N ALA A 40 -10.49 -22.77 5.57
CA ALA A 40 -9.17 -22.63 6.16
C ALA A 40 -9.12 -23.62 7.34
N PRO A 41 -8.11 -24.49 7.45
CA PRO A 41 -7.97 -25.30 8.65
C PRO A 41 -7.98 -24.33 9.82
N VAL A 42 -8.96 -24.45 10.72
CA VAL A 42 -8.91 -23.76 11.99
C VAL A 42 -7.59 -24.17 12.61
N VAL A 43 -6.58 -23.30 12.53
CA VAL A 43 -5.40 -23.44 13.37
C VAL A 43 -6.00 -23.33 14.75
N VAL A 44 -6.17 -24.49 15.37
CA VAL A 44 -6.60 -24.67 16.73
C VAL A 44 -5.74 -23.69 17.50
N ILE A 45 -6.31 -22.55 17.92
CA ILE A 45 -5.77 -21.76 19.02
C ILE A 45 -5.48 -22.86 20.02
N PRO A 46 -4.21 -23.16 20.35
CA PRO A 46 -3.92 -24.30 21.20
C PRO A 46 -4.86 -24.16 22.36
N ALA A 47 -5.85 -25.06 22.42
CA ALA A 47 -6.92 -24.91 23.37
C ALA A 47 -6.21 -25.20 24.66
N CYS A 48 -5.81 -24.14 25.33
CA CYS A 48 -5.16 -24.20 26.61
C CYS A 48 -6.24 -24.69 27.56
N GLY A 49 -6.50 -26.00 27.55
CA GLY A 49 -7.13 -26.67 28.67
C GLY A 49 -6.16 -26.66 29.85
N ASP A 50 -6.11 -27.74 30.60
CA ASP A 50 -5.30 -27.85 31.82
C ASP A 50 -3.77 -27.97 31.58
N VAL A 51 -3.29 -27.71 30.36
CA VAL A 51 -1.87 -27.73 30.00
C VAL A 51 -1.39 -26.29 29.85
N THR A 52 -0.36 -25.94 30.61
CA THR A 52 0.32 -24.64 30.57
C THR A 52 0.73 -24.33 29.14
N CYS A 53 -0.02 -23.44 28.49
CA CYS A 53 0.39 -22.89 27.22
C CYS A 53 1.69 -22.13 27.41
N ASP A 54 2.76 -22.63 26.80
CA ASP A 54 4.06 -21.99 26.79
C ASP A 54 3.97 -20.83 25.79
N VAL A 55 3.43 -19.71 26.27
CA VAL A 55 3.18 -18.48 25.52
C VAL A 55 3.79 -17.30 26.26
N VAL A 56 4.17 -16.29 25.49
CA VAL A 56 4.68 -15.03 26.03
C VAL A 56 3.51 -14.04 26.14
N PHE A 57 3.32 -13.50 27.35
CA PHE A 57 2.24 -12.57 27.67
C PHE A 57 2.70 -11.12 27.53
N VAL A 58 1.92 -10.31 26.82
CA VAL A 58 2.17 -8.88 26.57
C VAL A 58 1.04 -8.04 27.15
N ALA A 59 1.38 -7.05 27.96
CA ALA A 59 0.43 -6.08 28.51
C ALA A 59 1.11 -4.71 28.62
N LEU A 60 0.36 -3.62 28.37
CA LEU A 60 0.90 -2.26 28.49
C LEU A 60 1.43 -1.92 29.89
N SER A 61 0.95 -2.61 30.93
CA SER A 61 1.44 -2.50 32.31
C SER A 61 2.67 -3.37 32.61
N GLY A 62 3.18 -4.12 31.63
CA GLY A 62 4.30 -5.04 31.77
C GLY A 62 5.67 -4.35 31.75
N ASP A 63 6.72 -5.16 31.75
CA ASP A 63 8.12 -4.73 31.67
C ASP A 63 8.91 -5.64 30.70
N ASP A 64 9.67 -5.06 29.77
CA ASP A 64 10.36 -5.86 28.72
C ASP A 64 11.48 -6.77 29.28
N GLY A 65 11.98 -6.47 30.48
CA GLY A 65 12.90 -7.31 31.24
C GLY A 65 12.21 -8.49 31.94
N ALA A 66 10.89 -8.48 32.07
CA ALA A 66 10.13 -9.53 32.73
C ALA A 66 10.16 -10.89 32.00
N ALA A 67 9.80 -11.96 32.70
CA ALA A 67 9.82 -13.31 32.14
C ALA A 67 8.79 -13.54 31.01
N GLY A 68 7.80 -12.66 30.85
CA GLY A 68 6.73 -12.80 29.86
C GLY A 68 5.68 -13.81 30.28
N THR A 69 5.43 -13.97 31.58
CA THR A 69 4.38 -14.83 32.13
C THR A 69 3.12 -14.03 32.43
N LYS A 70 1.99 -14.68 32.73
CA LYS A 70 0.75 -13.97 33.14
C LYS A 70 0.94 -13.00 34.31
N ALA A 71 1.82 -13.35 35.25
CA ALA A 71 2.09 -12.56 36.45
C ALA A 71 3.17 -11.49 36.23
N ALA A 72 4.02 -11.66 35.21
CA ALA A 72 5.09 -10.74 34.85
C ALA A 72 5.15 -10.63 33.31
N PRO A 73 4.14 -9.99 32.69
CA PRO A 73 4.07 -9.85 31.25
C PRO A 73 5.14 -8.86 30.76
N VAL A 74 5.54 -9.01 29.49
CA VAL A 74 6.36 -7.98 28.84
C VAL A 74 5.51 -6.80 28.39
N ARG A 75 6.14 -5.65 28.18
CA ARG A 75 5.43 -4.41 27.84
C ARG A 75 5.14 -4.30 26.35
N THR A 76 6.12 -4.68 25.52
CA THR A 76 6.09 -4.52 24.07
C THR A 76 5.90 -5.85 23.36
N ILE A 77 5.26 -5.79 22.20
CA ILE A 77 5.07 -6.92 21.30
C ILE A 77 6.42 -7.33 20.71
N ALA A 78 7.27 -6.37 20.32
CA ALA A 78 8.61 -6.66 19.81
C ALA A 78 9.48 -7.48 20.80
N ALA A 79 9.47 -7.12 22.09
CA ALA A 79 10.17 -7.89 23.12
C ALA A 79 9.59 -9.31 23.29
N ALA A 80 8.27 -9.45 23.18
CA ALA A 80 7.65 -10.77 23.21
C ALA A 80 8.04 -11.64 22.01
N ILE A 81 8.05 -11.09 20.80
CA ILE A 81 8.47 -11.80 19.60
C ILE A 81 9.89 -12.33 19.77
N THR A 82 10.81 -11.49 20.26
CA THR A 82 12.20 -11.89 20.52
C THR A 82 12.28 -13.04 21.53
N LYS A 83 11.52 -12.97 22.64
CA LYS A 83 11.49 -14.03 23.67
C LYS A 83 10.78 -15.30 23.21
N ALA A 84 9.82 -15.18 22.30
CA ALA A 84 9.05 -16.28 21.75
C ALA A 84 9.88 -17.06 20.73
N ALA A 85 10.60 -16.34 19.85
CA ALA A 85 11.51 -16.90 18.86
C ALA A 85 12.75 -17.56 19.50
N ALA A 86 13.23 -17.02 20.62
CA ALA A 86 14.37 -17.59 21.36
C ALA A 86 14.03 -18.89 22.12
N ALA A 87 12.75 -19.26 22.24
CA ALA A 87 12.34 -20.48 22.92
C ALA A 87 12.43 -21.70 21.99
N ASN A 88 12.58 -22.88 22.59
CA ASN A 88 12.59 -24.15 21.86
C ASN A 88 11.65 -25.16 22.56
N PRO A 89 10.48 -25.47 21.98
CA PRO A 89 9.96 -24.99 20.70
C PRO A 89 9.62 -23.48 20.71
N VAL A 90 9.53 -22.87 19.52
CA VAL A 90 9.07 -21.49 19.35
C VAL A 90 7.69 -21.32 19.97
N ARG A 91 7.48 -20.23 20.69
CA ARG A 91 6.26 -19.96 21.45
C ARG A 91 5.33 -19.00 20.71
N ALA A 92 4.05 -19.02 21.08
CA ALA A 92 3.10 -17.99 20.65
C ALA A 92 3.13 -16.78 21.59
N VAL A 93 2.54 -15.67 21.14
CA VAL A 93 2.45 -14.41 21.87
C VAL A 93 0.98 -14.06 22.09
N PHE A 94 0.59 -13.83 23.35
CA PHE A 94 -0.74 -13.35 23.72
C PHE A 94 -0.66 -11.89 24.13
N VAL A 95 -1.48 -11.07 23.50
CA VAL A 95 -1.45 -9.62 23.66
C VAL A 95 -2.76 -9.15 24.29
N GLN A 96 -2.65 -8.44 25.40
CA GLN A 96 -3.77 -7.82 26.06
C GLN A 96 -4.38 -6.71 25.19
N ALA A 97 -5.64 -6.35 25.44
CA ALA A 97 -6.26 -5.17 24.87
C ALA A 97 -5.47 -3.91 25.23
N GLY A 98 -5.32 -3.03 24.25
CA GLY A 98 -4.50 -1.84 24.36
C GLY A 98 -4.01 -1.35 23.00
N ALA A 99 -3.52 -0.11 22.97
CA ALA A 99 -2.86 0.48 21.81
C ALA A 99 -1.34 0.38 22.00
N TYR A 100 -0.69 -0.34 21.08
CA TYR A 100 0.74 -0.58 21.05
C TYR A 100 1.35 0.28 19.95
N GLU A 101 2.04 1.35 20.34
CA GLU A 101 2.69 2.29 19.43
C GLU A 101 4.10 1.83 19.05
N GLU A 102 4.18 0.79 18.22
CA GLU A 102 5.44 0.18 17.78
C GLU A 102 5.29 -0.46 16.40
N ALA A 103 6.35 -0.38 15.59
CA ALA A 103 6.45 -1.14 14.35
C ALA A 103 6.89 -2.58 14.66
N ILE A 104 6.30 -3.55 13.97
CA ILE A 104 6.51 -4.97 14.25
C ILE A 104 7.25 -5.64 13.11
N GLU A 105 8.32 -6.35 13.45
CA GLU A 105 8.98 -7.32 12.59
C GLU A 105 8.66 -8.73 13.12
N MET A 106 8.04 -9.55 12.29
CA MET A 106 7.63 -10.90 12.66
C MET A 106 8.81 -11.86 12.62
N ALA A 107 8.86 -12.79 13.56
CA ALA A 107 9.86 -13.84 13.60
C ALA A 107 9.30 -15.19 13.16
N ASP A 108 10.16 -16.03 12.60
CA ASP A 108 9.78 -17.31 12.02
C ASP A 108 9.10 -18.23 13.04
N GLY A 109 7.87 -18.65 12.74
CA GLY A 109 7.09 -19.55 13.59
C GLY A 109 6.37 -18.89 14.77
N VAL A 110 6.54 -17.57 14.99
CA VAL A 110 5.87 -16.85 16.07
C VAL A 110 4.47 -16.42 15.63
N SER A 111 3.44 -16.87 16.36
CA SER A 111 2.05 -16.43 16.12
C SER A 111 1.57 -15.49 17.23
N ILE A 112 0.92 -14.40 16.85
CA ILE A 112 0.42 -13.36 17.75
C ILE A 112 -1.11 -13.42 17.82
N PHE A 113 -1.64 -13.49 19.04
CA PHE A 113 -3.06 -13.52 19.32
C PHE A 113 -3.43 -12.32 20.19
N GLY A 114 -4.31 -11.47 19.66
CA GLY A 114 -4.89 -10.33 20.36
C GLY A 114 -6.27 -10.62 20.94
N GLY A 115 -6.75 -9.62 21.68
CA GLY A 115 -8.11 -9.59 22.24
C GLY A 115 -8.24 -10.24 23.61
N PHE A 116 -7.19 -10.22 24.42
CA PHE A 116 -7.23 -10.66 25.81
C PHE A 116 -7.56 -9.50 26.76
N ASP A 117 -8.44 -9.73 27.74
CA ASP A 117 -8.67 -8.79 28.83
C ASP A 117 -7.58 -8.86 29.92
N THR A 118 -7.73 -8.08 30.99
CA THR A 118 -6.80 -8.07 32.14
C THR A 118 -6.72 -9.42 32.89
N THR A 119 -7.67 -10.33 32.64
CA THR A 119 -7.70 -11.68 33.23
C THR A 119 -7.11 -12.73 32.29
N TRP A 120 -6.58 -12.31 31.14
CA TRP A 120 -6.11 -13.19 30.07
C TRP A 120 -7.22 -14.08 29.48
N THR A 121 -8.45 -13.57 29.48
CA THR A 121 -9.60 -14.19 28.82
C THR A 121 -9.84 -13.49 27.49
N ARG A 122 -10.01 -14.27 26.42
CA ARG A 122 -10.30 -13.71 25.11
C ARG A 122 -11.76 -13.30 25.04
N VAL A 123 -12.03 -12.02 24.81
CA VAL A 123 -13.38 -11.46 24.77
C VAL A 123 -13.53 -10.51 23.60
N ALA A 124 -14.69 -10.47 22.96
CA ALA A 124 -14.91 -9.64 21.77
C ALA A 124 -14.76 -8.12 22.03
N SER A 125 -14.95 -7.68 23.27
CA SER A 125 -14.76 -6.28 23.68
C SER A 125 -13.30 -5.91 23.97
N ALA A 126 -12.40 -6.88 24.06
CA ALA A 126 -10.98 -6.63 24.23
C ALA A 126 -10.37 -6.41 22.84
N THR A 127 -10.00 -5.16 22.55
CA THR A 127 -9.39 -4.79 21.27
C THR A 127 -7.90 -4.53 21.46
N THR A 128 -7.08 -5.22 20.69
CA THR A 128 -5.62 -5.00 20.62
C THR A 128 -5.31 -4.25 19.33
N GLU A 129 -4.69 -3.08 19.46
CA GLU A 129 -4.32 -2.23 18.34
C GLU A 129 -2.80 -2.10 18.23
N ILE A 130 -2.25 -2.24 17.01
CA ILE A 130 -0.88 -1.91 16.67
C ILE A 130 -0.91 -0.63 15.85
N ILE A 131 -0.17 0.39 16.27
CA ILE A 131 -0.14 1.71 15.65
C ILE A 131 1.31 2.05 15.33
N ALA A 132 1.64 2.20 14.05
CA ALA A 132 3.02 2.42 13.64
C ALA A 132 3.13 3.30 12.38
N PRO A 133 4.34 3.77 12.04
CA PRO A 133 4.64 4.27 10.70
C PRO A 133 4.37 3.21 9.61
N SER A 134 4.42 3.62 8.35
CA SER A 134 4.36 2.70 7.21
C SER A 134 5.76 2.10 6.92
N PRO A 135 5.93 0.78 6.79
CA PRO A 135 4.95 -0.28 7.07
C PRO A 135 4.79 -0.57 8.57
N ALA A 136 3.57 -0.92 9.01
CA ALA A 136 3.31 -1.16 10.44
C ALA A 136 3.73 -2.57 10.92
N VAL A 137 3.50 -3.61 10.11
CA VAL A 137 3.96 -4.97 10.39
C VAL A 137 4.65 -5.56 9.17
N VAL A 138 5.80 -6.20 9.38
CA VAL A 138 6.65 -6.79 8.34
C VAL A 138 6.80 -8.29 8.59
N PHE A 139 6.59 -9.08 7.55
CA PHE A 139 7.02 -10.47 7.45
C PHE A 139 8.07 -10.56 6.34
N ASP A 140 9.27 -11.02 6.67
CA ASP A 140 10.39 -11.07 5.73
C ASP A 140 11.08 -12.44 5.81
N ASP A 141 11.06 -13.18 4.70
CA ASP A 141 11.72 -14.49 4.54
C ASP A 141 11.41 -15.54 5.63
N LEU A 142 10.15 -15.63 6.07
CA LEU A 142 9.70 -16.61 7.08
C LEU A 142 9.25 -17.95 6.45
N ALA A 143 9.85 -19.07 6.87
CA ALA A 143 9.60 -20.40 6.32
C ALA A 143 8.57 -21.24 7.12
N ALA A 144 8.46 -20.96 8.43
CA ALA A 144 7.52 -21.59 9.35
C ALA A 144 6.18 -20.85 9.38
N SER A 145 5.15 -21.56 9.85
CA SER A 145 3.80 -21.01 9.94
C SER A 145 3.76 -19.87 10.96
N THR A 146 3.35 -18.68 10.50
CA THR A 146 3.35 -17.46 11.30
C THR A 146 1.99 -16.81 11.15
N ALA A 147 1.31 -16.48 12.27
CA ALA A 147 -0.06 -16.00 12.22
C ALA A 147 -0.28 -14.72 13.03
N LEU A 148 -1.23 -13.90 12.58
CA LEU A 148 -1.81 -12.79 13.34
C LEU A 148 -3.30 -13.07 13.53
N ASP A 149 -3.79 -12.99 14.77
CA ASP A 149 -5.18 -13.28 15.08
C ASP A 149 -5.79 -12.21 16.01
N GLY A 150 -6.93 -11.63 15.62
CA GLY A 150 -7.71 -10.71 16.47
C GLY A 150 -7.01 -9.38 16.79
N LEU A 151 -6.31 -8.82 15.81
CA LEU A 151 -5.57 -7.56 15.93
C LEU A 151 -6.18 -6.49 15.03
N THR A 152 -6.10 -5.23 15.45
CA THR A 152 -6.30 -4.07 14.56
C THR A 152 -4.95 -3.44 14.28
N ILE A 153 -4.56 -3.31 13.01
CA ILE A 153 -3.25 -2.80 12.61
C ILE A 153 -3.45 -1.50 11.85
N LYS A 154 -2.86 -0.42 12.34
CA LYS A 154 -2.95 0.94 11.79
C LYS A 154 -1.57 1.42 11.35
N SER A 155 -1.44 1.85 10.11
CA SER A 155 -0.24 2.56 9.64
C SER A 155 -0.51 4.05 9.47
N ALA A 156 0.48 4.89 9.77
CA ALA A 156 0.40 6.33 9.55
C ALA A 156 0.30 6.69 8.05
N ASP A 157 -0.23 7.87 7.75
CA ASP A 157 -0.23 8.43 6.40
C ASP A 157 1.20 8.53 5.84
N ALA A 158 1.36 8.25 4.56
CA ALA A 158 2.61 8.45 3.86
C ALA A 158 2.87 9.95 3.66
N THR A 159 4.06 10.40 4.05
CA THR A 159 4.43 11.83 4.01
C THR A 159 5.35 12.19 2.86
N GLU A 160 6.07 11.21 2.30
CA GLU A 160 7.02 11.44 1.20
C GLU A 160 6.36 11.25 -0.16
N ALA A 161 6.56 12.20 -1.07
CA ALA A 161 5.88 12.20 -2.36
C ALA A 161 6.07 10.89 -3.14
N GLY A 162 4.96 10.30 -3.59
CA GLY A 162 4.94 9.02 -4.30
C GLY A 162 5.07 7.76 -3.43
N THR A 163 5.20 7.90 -2.10
CA THR A 163 5.23 6.74 -1.19
C THR A 163 3.83 6.26 -0.80
N SER A 164 3.75 4.98 -0.42
CA SER A 164 2.51 4.33 0.01
C SER A 164 2.44 4.19 1.53
N SER A 165 1.23 4.16 2.08
CA SER A 165 1.00 3.73 3.46
C SER A 165 0.58 2.26 3.49
N VAL A 166 1.29 1.43 4.26
CA VAL A 166 1.14 -0.03 4.27
C VAL A 166 0.95 -0.50 5.71
N ALA A 167 -0.16 -1.19 5.98
CA ALA A 167 -0.40 -1.78 7.31
C ALA A 167 0.40 -3.06 7.52
N VAL A 168 0.43 -3.95 6.53
CA VAL A 168 1.17 -5.22 6.58
C VAL A 168 1.89 -5.42 5.26
N VAL A 169 3.17 -5.78 5.32
CA VAL A 169 3.95 -6.23 4.16
C VAL A 169 4.46 -7.64 4.39
N VAL A 170 4.37 -8.48 3.36
CA VAL A 170 4.80 -9.87 3.37
C VAL A 170 5.73 -10.12 2.20
N THR A 171 6.99 -10.43 2.49
CA THR A 171 8.04 -10.72 1.53
C THR A 171 8.60 -12.11 1.80
N GLY A 172 8.74 -12.95 0.77
CA GLY A 172 9.41 -14.25 0.88
C GLY A 172 8.80 -15.26 1.87
N SER A 173 7.59 -15.02 2.39
CA SER A 173 7.01 -15.76 3.52
C SER A 173 5.77 -16.56 3.10
N PRO A 174 5.90 -17.84 2.68
CA PRO A 174 4.79 -18.59 2.06
C PRO A 174 3.70 -19.07 3.03
N LYS A 175 3.92 -19.00 4.35
CA LYS A 175 3.01 -19.56 5.38
C LYS A 175 2.54 -18.51 6.38
N VAL A 176 2.06 -17.38 5.88
CA VAL A 176 1.46 -16.32 6.69
C VAL A 176 -0.05 -16.49 6.75
N GLU A 177 -0.62 -16.36 7.95
CA GLU A 177 -2.06 -16.43 8.19
C GLU A 177 -2.56 -15.17 8.93
N LEU A 178 -3.60 -14.53 8.42
CA LEU A 178 -4.26 -13.39 9.06
C LEU A 178 -5.71 -13.78 9.39
N ARG A 179 -6.07 -13.80 10.68
CA ARG A 179 -7.37 -14.27 11.16
C ARG A 179 -8.08 -13.22 12.00
N GLY A 180 -9.26 -12.77 11.56
CA GLY A 180 -10.00 -11.74 12.30
C GLY A 180 -9.16 -10.47 12.54
N VAL A 181 -8.25 -10.16 11.62
CA VAL A 181 -7.39 -8.99 11.67
C VAL A 181 -8.06 -7.86 10.89
N THR A 182 -8.07 -6.65 11.46
CA THR A 182 -8.53 -5.44 10.78
C THR A 182 -7.32 -4.63 10.35
N LEU A 183 -7.16 -4.39 9.05
CA LEU A 183 -6.04 -3.61 8.49
C LEU A 183 -6.52 -2.22 8.08
N LEU A 184 -5.93 -1.19 8.67
CA LEU A 184 -6.28 0.22 8.48
C LEU A 184 -5.03 0.98 8.02
N PRO A 185 -4.65 0.89 6.73
CA PRO A 185 -3.56 1.69 6.23
C PRO A 185 -3.95 3.18 6.20
N GLY A 186 -2.95 4.05 6.35
CA GLY A 186 -3.09 5.47 6.11
C GLY A 186 -3.23 5.82 4.62
N ARG A 187 -3.24 7.11 4.31
CA ARG A 187 -3.28 7.63 2.95
C ARG A 187 -1.91 7.52 2.29
N GLY A 188 -1.88 7.15 1.01
CA GLY A 188 -0.70 7.31 0.17
C GLY A 188 -0.40 8.78 -0.10
N ALA A 189 0.87 9.12 -0.32
CA ALA A 189 1.29 10.47 -0.61
C ALA A 189 1.08 10.79 -2.10
N ASN A 190 0.75 12.05 -2.41
CA ASN A 190 0.71 12.51 -3.80
C ASN A 190 2.08 12.33 -4.47
N GLY A 191 2.09 12.00 -5.76
CA GLY A 191 3.31 12.06 -6.57
C GLY A 191 3.81 13.48 -6.77
N VAL A 192 5.06 13.62 -7.22
CA VAL A 192 5.61 14.91 -7.64
C VAL A 192 5.01 15.31 -8.98
N SER A 193 4.67 16.59 -9.15
CA SER A 193 4.24 17.12 -10.46
C SER A 193 5.34 16.94 -11.51
N GLY A 194 4.94 16.61 -12.74
CA GLY A 194 5.87 16.61 -13.87
C GLY A 194 6.43 18.00 -14.14
N THR A 195 7.60 18.06 -14.78
CA THR A 195 8.15 19.31 -15.30
C THR A 195 7.42 19.72 -16.58
N ASP A 196 7.26 21.02 -16.78
CA ASP A 196 6.74 21.54 -18.04
C ASP A 196 7.59 21.10 -19.24
N GLY A 197 6.93 20.93 -20.39
CA GLY A 197 7.62 20.67 -21.65
C GLY A 197 8.45 21.87 -22.11
N THR A 198 9.47 21.63 -22.94
CA THR A 198 10.21 22.71 -23.58
C THR A 198 9.31 23.47 -24.55
N ASN A 199 9.59 24.77 -24.74
CA ASN A 199 8.96 25.54 -25.81
C ASN A 199 9.10 24.85 -27.17
N GLY A 200 8.06 24.94 -28.00
CA GLY A 200 8.13 24.53 -29.40
C GLY A 200 9.19 25.31 -30.18
N GLY A 201 9.72 24.71 -31.23
CA GLY A 201 10.65 25.39 -32.14
C GLY A 201 10.00 26.62 -32.80
N ILE A 202 10.82 27.58 -33.21
CA ILE A 202 10.36 28.69 -34.04
C ILE A 202 9.75 28.16 -35.35
N GLY A 203 8.71 28.84 -35.85
CA GLY A 203 8.15 28.54 -37.17
C GLY A 203 9.17 28.76 -38.29
N LEU A 204 9.05 28.01 -39.39
CA LEU A 204 9.84 28.27 -40.59
C LEU A 204 9.49 29.65 -41.16
N ALA A 205 10.47 30.29 -41.80
CA ALA A 205 10.21 31.48 -42.59
C ALA A 205 9.12 31.20 -43.63
N GLY A 206 8.22 32.18 -43.84
CA GLY A 206 7.25 32.11 -44.92
C GLY A 206 7.95 31.96 -46.27
N GLY A 207 7.31 31.25 -47.21
CA GLY A 207 7.82 31.18 -48.58
C GLY A 207 7.98 32.57 -49.18
N VAL A 208 8.96 32.73 -50.07
CA VAL A 208 9.13 33.97 -50.84
C VAL A 208 7.83 34.27 -51.59
N GLY A 209 7.36 35.52 -51.52
CA GLY A 209 6.20 35.96 -52.31
C GLY A 209 6.44 35.77 -53.80
N LYS A 210 5.39 35.44 -54.56
CA LYS A 210 5.48 35.42 -56.03
C LYS A 210 5.84 36.83 -56.52
N LYS A 211 6.48 36.92 -57.70
CA LYS A 211 6.74 38.22 -58.35
C LYS A 211 5.43 39.02 -58.42
N GLY A 212 5.51 40.31 -58.12
CA GLY A 212 4.41 41.24 -58.33
C GLY A 212 4.04 41.27 -59.82
N VAL A 213 2.74 41.23 -60.11
CA VAL A 213 2.23 41.39 -61.47
C VAL A 213 1.79 42.84 -61.62
N GLU A 214 2.56 43.62 -62.38
CA GLU A 214 2.18 44.99 -62.73
C GLU A 214 1.04 44.97 -63.75
N ARG A 215 0.00 45.77 -63.53
CA ARG A 215 -1.12 45.94 -64.46
C ARG A 215 -1.17 47.38 -64.96
N SER A 216 -0.23 47.75 -65.83
CA SER A 216 -0.29 49.03 -66.54
C SER A 216 -0.53 48.79 -68.03
N THR A 217 -1.31 49.65 -68.67
CA THR A 217 -1.66 49.57 -70.10
C THR A 217 -0.64 50.31 -70.99
N SER A 218 0.56 50.60 -70.47
CA SER A 218 1.60 51.34 -71.19
C SER A 218 2.51 50.42 -72.01
N ILE A 219 3.02 50.94 -73.13
CA ILE A 219 3.88 50.22 -74.07
C ILE A 219 5.18 49.77 -73.38
N GLY A 220 5.48 48.47 -73.44
CA GLY A 220 6.72 47.87 -72.90
C GLY A 220 6.59 47.02 -71.62
N CYS A 221 5.38 46.62 -71.21
CA CYS A 221 5.17 45.77 -70.02
C CYS A 221 4.67 44.35 -70.39
N ASP A 222 5.23 43.33 -69.74
CA ASP A 222 4.86 41.93 -69.91
C ASP A 222 3.52 41.63 -69.23
N ASN A 223 2.54 41.14 -70.00
CA ASN A 223 1.22 40.70 -69.50
C ASN A 223 1.31 39.28 -68.93
N ASP A 224 2.07 39.09 -67.85
CA ASP A 224 2.23 37.77 -67.26
C ASP A 224 0.89 37.21 -66.73
N PRO A 225 0.57 35.92 -66.97
CA PRO A 225 -0.65 35.29 -66.47
C PRO A 225 -0.69 35.31 -64.94
N LEU A 226 -1.89 35.47 -64.38
CA LEU A 226 -2.05 35.35 -62.93
C LEU A 226 -1.60 33.97 -62.45
N PRO A 227 -0.93 33.89 -61.29
CA PRO A 227 -0.73 32.60 -60.65
C PRO A 227 -2.10 31.97 -60.37
N ALA A 228 -2.30 30.73 -60.82
CA ALA A 228 -3.48 29.96 -60.46
C ALA A 228 -3.61 29.90 -58.93
N VAL A 229 -4.82 30.22 -58.45
CA VAL A 229 -5.28 30.02 -57.07
C VAL A 229 -5.31 28.55 -56.72
#